data_AF-A0A0F8VUA9-F1
#
_entry.id   AF-A0A0F8VUA9-F1
#
_cell.length_a   1.000
_cell.length_b   1.000
_cell.length_c   1.000
_cell.angle_alpha   90.00
_cell.angle_beta   90.00
_cell.angle_gamma   90.00
#
_symmetry.space_group_name_H-M   'P 1'
#
loop_
_entity.id
_entity.type
_entity.pdbx_description
1 polymer ?
#
loop_
_entity_poly.entity_id
_entity_poly.type
_entity_poly.pdbx_seq_one_letter_code
_entity_poly.pdbx_strand_id
1 'polypeptide(L)'
;MEAKAKTHATMTKEEWMAKGQELFGPQMFDWRFRCPSCGNVQSAEDFRSYQSKGATADSARSECIGRYDGHIVVEIGTTPGPCNYTSGGLFNLNPVTVVDGDRRYSSFAFDLDAGLH
;
A
#
# COMPACT_ATOMS: atom_id res chain seq x y z
N MET A 1 -10.28 16.81 17.85
CA MET A 1 -10.03 16.32 16.48
C MET A 1 -10.53 14.89 16.44
N GLU A 2 -11.70 14.65 15.84
CA GLU A 2 -12.24 13.30 15.72
C GLU A 2 -11.38 12.52 14.72
N ALA A 3 -10.70 11.49 15.20
CA ALA A 3 -10.09 10.51 14.32
C ALA A 3 -11.23 9.85 13.54
N LYS A 4 -11.38 10.16 12.23
CA LYS A 4 -12.25 9.38 11.36
C LYS A 4 -11.84 7.92 11.51
N ALA A 5 -12.72 7.08 12.03
CA ALA A 5 -12.49 5.64 12.08
C ALA A 5 -12.09 5.21 10.67
N LYS A 6 -10.86 4.67 10.52
CA LYS A 6 -10.40 4.13 9.25
C LYS A 6 -11.30 2.93 8.94
N THR A 7 -12.32 3.11 8.12
CA THR A 7 -13.23 2.03 7.73
C THR A 7 -12.42 0.95 7.03
N HIS A 8 -12.42 -0.26 7.60
CA HIS A 8 -11.81 -1.41 6.96
C HIS A 8 -12.74 -1.91 5.85
N ALA A 9 -12.28 -1.85 4.59
CA ALA A 9 -13.03 -2.29 3.43
C ALA A 9 -12.68 -3.74 3.06
N THR A 10 -13.68 -4.54 2.70
CA THR A 10 -13.49 -5.85 2.09
C THR A 10 -14.06 -5.80 0.68
N MET A 11 -13.29 -6.23 -0.32
CA MET A 11 -13.69 -6.26 -1.73
C MET A 11 -13.13 -7.49 -2.43
N THR A 12 -13.74 -7.90 -3.54
CA THR A 12 -13.17 -8.98 -4.37
C THR A 12 -11.94 -8.47 -5.12
N LYS A 13 -11.13 -9.39 -5.64
CA LYS A 13 -10.01 -9.05 -6.51
C LYS A 13 -10.46 -8.31 -7.75
N GLU A 14 -11.58 -8.70 -8.34
CA GLU A 14 -12.14 -8.05 -9.53
C GLU A 14 -12.54 -6.60 -9.22
N GLU A 15 -13.19 -6.37 -8.08
CA GLU A 15 -13.55 -5.02 -7.61
C GLU A 15 -12.30 -4.17 -7.33
N TRP A 16 -11.29 -4.76 -6.67
CA TRP A 16 -10.03 -4.09 -6.38
C TRP A 16 -9.28 -3.71 -7.66
N MET A 17 -9.26 -4.62 -8.64
CA MET A 17 -8.64 -4.42 -9.94
C MET A 17 -9.37 -3.34 -10.75
N ALA A 18 -10.71 -3.40 -10.81
CA ALA A 18 -11.53 -2.41 -11.49
C ALA A 18 -11.33 -1.02 -10.89
N LYS A 19 -11.28 -0.92 -9.56
CA LYS A 19 -11.03 0.35 -8.86
C LYS A 19 -9.64 0.91 -9.12
N GLY A 20 -8.60 0.09 -9.09
CA GLY A 20 -7.25 0.53 -9.43
C GLY A 20 -7.18 1.03 -10.88
N GLN A 21 -7.84 0.32 -11.81
CA GLN A 21 -7.91 0.71 -13.21
C GLN A 21 -8.68 2.00 -13.43
N GLU A 22 -9.78 2.22 -12.71
CA GLU A 22 -10.55 3.46 -12.74
C GLU A 22 -9.71 4.66 -12.25
N LEU A 23 -8.94 4.47 -11.18
CA LEU A 23 -8.18 5.55 -10.54
C LEU A 23 -6.88 5.90 -11.27
N PHE A 24 -6.17 4.90 -11.81
CA PHE A 24 -4.80 5.06 -12.29
C PHE A 24 -4.58 4.52 -13.70
N GLY A 25 -5.61 3.95 -14.32
CA GLY A 25 -5.50 3.30 -15.63
C GLY A 25 -5.03 1.84 -15.56
N PRO A 26 -4.90 1.17 -16.72
CA PRO A 26 -4.68 -0.28 -16.79
C PRO A 26 -3.29 -0.72 -16.32
N GLN A 27 -2.34 0.20 -16.20
CA GLN A 27 -0.97 -0.13 -15.80
C GLN A 27 -0.86 -0.18 -14.28
N MET A 28 -0.83 -1.38 -13.71
CA MET A 28 -0.68 -1.58 -12.26
C MET A 28 0.60 -0.96 -11.67
N PHE A 29 1.65 -0.78 -12.49
CA PHE A 29 2.88 -0.14 -12.07
C PHE A 29 2.67 1.31 -11.60
N ASP A 30 1.68 2.00 -12.18
CA ASP A 30 1.34 3.39 -11.88
C ASP A 30 0.36 3.51 -10.69
N TRP A 31 -0.14 2.38 -10.16
CA TRP A 31 -1.13 2.41 -9.08
C TRP A 31 -0.49 2.86 -7.79
N ARG A 32 -1.07 3.92 -7.20
CA ARG A 32 -0.56 4.51 -5.96
C ARG A 32 -1.30 3.99 -4.76
N PHE A 33 -0.54 3.68 -3.72
CA PHE A 33 -1.00 3.19 -2.43
C PHE A 33 -0.46 4.08 -1.32
N ARG A 34 -1.26 4.23 -0.27
CA ARG A 34 -0.88 4.99 0.92
C ARG A 34 -0.56 4.07 2.07
N CYS A 35 0.67 4.18 2.59
CA CYS A 35 1.08 3.46 3.79
C CYS A 35 0.14 3.80 4.95
N PRO A 36 -0.55 2.82 5.57
CA PRO A 36 -1.49 3.10 6.64
C PRO A 36 -0.81 3.56 7.95
N SER A 37 0.49 3.34 8.05
CA SER A 37 1.32 3.63 9.21
C SER A 37 1.89 5.05 9.19
N CYS A 38 2.65 5.42 8.14
CA CYS A 38 3.31 6.72 8.03
C CYS A 38 2.69 7.68 6.99
N GLY A 39 1.69 7.22 6.21
CA GLY A 39 1.05 8.04 5.18
C GLY A 39 1.84 8.22 3.89
N ASN A 40 3.04 7.64 3.76
CA ASN A 40 3.83 7.66 2.53
C ASN A 40 3.00 7.14 1.34
N VAL A 41 3.01 7.87 0.23
CA VAL A 41 2.40 7.44 -1.04
C VAL A 41 3.48 6.80 -1.91
N GLN A 42 3.16 5.66 -2.51
CA GLN A 42 4.09 4.85 -3.28
C GLN A 42 3.36 4.08 -4.38
N SER A 43 4.05 3.78 -5.47
CA SER A 43 3.61 3.02 -6.62
C SER A 43 4.43 1.75 -6.79
N ALA A 44 3.99 0.81 -7.63
CA ALA A 44 4.79 -0.37 -7.93
C ALA A 44 6.06 -0.03 -8.75
N GLU A 45 6.05 1.06 -9.53
CA GLU A 45 7.26 1.54 -10.23
C GLU A 45 8.35 1.98 -9.25
N ASP A 46 8.00 2.58 -8.10
CA ASP A 46 8.99 3.00 -7.09
C ASP A 46 9.82 1.82 -6.55
N PHE A 47 9.27 0.61 -6.59
CA PHE A 47 9.93 -0.62 -6.12
C PHE A 47 10.83 -1.26 -7.17
N ARG A 48 10.77 -0.81 -8.42
CA ARG A 48 11.47 -1.43 -9.55
C ARG A 48 12.98 -1.49 -9.36
N SER A 49 13.58 -0.47 -8.74
CA SER A 49 15.01 -0.39 -8.46
C SER A 49 15.46 -1.31 -7.31
N TYR A 50 14.51 -1.87 -6.54
CA TYR A 50 14.78 -2.66 -5.34
C TYR A 50 14.51 -4.17 -5.52
N GLN A 51 14.31 -4.64 -6.76
CA GLN A 51 14.10 -6.07 -7.05
C GLN A 51 15.24 -6.95 -6.53
N SER A 52 16.49 -6.48 -6.59
CA SER A 52 17.65 -7.19 -6.04
C SER A 52 17.61 -7.33 -4.51
N LYS A 53 16.77 -6.56 -3.83
CA LYS A 53 16.50 -6.65 -2.38
C LYS A 53 15.20 -7.40 -2.07
N GLY A 54 14.61 -8.08 -3.07
CA GLY A 54 13.40 -8.88 -2.91
C GLY A 54 12.09 -8.10 -3.08
N ALA A 55 12.12 -6.85 -3.55
CA ALA A 55 10.90 -6.14 -3.90
C ALA A 55 10.20 -6.78 -5.11
N THR A 56 8.87 -6.81 -5.08
CA THR A 56 8.04 -7.36 -6.15
C THR A 56 7.01 -6.31 -6.61
N ALA A 57 6.31 -6.57 -7.71
CA ALA A 57 5.21 -5.71 -8.16
C ALA A 57 4.10 -5.57 -7.11
N ASP A 58 3.93 -6.57 -6.23
CA ASP A 58 2.96 -6.54 -5.13
C ASP A 58 3.46 -5.76 -3.89
N SER A 59 4.76 -5.46 -3.77
CA SER A 59 5.31 -4.83 -2.57
C SER A 59 4.66 -3.48 -2.27
N ALA A 60 4.33 -2.69 -3.30
CA ALA A 60 3.73 -1.37 -3.12
C ALA A 60 2.37 -1.40 -2.40
N ARG A 61 1.58 -2.47 -2.56
CA ARG A 61 0.28 -2.60 -1.88
C ARG A 61 0.38 -3.14 -0.45
N SER A 62 1.55 -3.61 0.01
CA SER A 62 1.64 -4.29 1.31
C SER A 62 2.85 -3.94 2.16
N GLU A 63 3.84 -3.22 1.63
CA GLU A 63 5.10 -2.92 2.29
C GLU A 63 5.47 -1.46 2.06
N CYS A 64 5.79 -0.70 3.12
CA CYS A 64 6.30 0.65 2.93
C CYS A 64 7.69 0.59 2.28
N ILE A 65 7.94 1.45 1.30
CA ILE A 65 9.20 1.50 0.55
C ILE A 65 10.44 1.67 1.43
N GLY A 66 10.26 2.22 2.64
CA GLY A 66 11.31 2.37 3.64
C GLY A 66 12.04 1.07 3.97
N ARG A 67 11.40 -0.09 3.76
CA ARG A 67 12.04 -1.40 3.92
C ARG A 67 13.20 -1.65 2.94
N TYR A 68 13.24 -0.93 1.83
CA TYR A 68 14.15 -1.19 0.72
C TYR A 68 15.13 -0.04 0.44
N ASP A 69 14.71 1.20 0.67
CA ASP A 69 15.42 2.41 0.27
C ASP A 69 16.50 2.88 1.28
N GLY A 70 16.67 2.16 2.39
CA GLY A 70 17.61 2.50 3.48
C GLY A 70 16.95 2.83 4.81
N HIS A 71 15.62 2.98 4.86
CA HIS A 71 14.88 3.30 6.07
C HIS A 71 14.37 2.07 6.86
N ILE A 72 15.02 0.91 6.73
CA ILE A 72 14.57 -0.33 7.41
C ILE A 72 14.57 -0.21 8.95
N VAL A 73 15.39 0.69 9.50
CA VAL A 73 15.47 0.99 10.94
C VAL A 73 14.50 2.09 11.38
N VAL A 74 13.80 2.75 10.46
CA VAL A 74 12.83 3.81 10.79
C VAL A 74 11.53 3.19 11.30
N GLU A 75 11.16 3.58 12.52
CA GLU A 75 10.02 3.02 13.23
C GLU A 75 8.70 3.23 12.49
N ILE A 76 7.81 2.24 12.60
CA ILE A 76 6.43 2.33 12.12
C ILE A 76 5.75 3.58 12.70
N GLY A 77 5.03 4.32 11.87
CA GLY A 77 4.31 5.53 12.28
C GLY A 77 5.16 6.80 12.27
N THR A 78 6.47 6.73 11.99
CA THR A 78 7.31 7.92 11.82
C THR A 78 6.76 8.79 10.69
N THR A 79 6.50 10.07 10.98
CA THR A 79 6.01 11.05 10.00
C THR A 79 6.92 12.29 9.98
N PRO A 80 7.31 12.81 8.80
CA PRO A 80 7.04 12.26 7.46
C PRO A 80 7.71 10.88 7.25
N GLY A 81 7.10 10.04 6.41
CA GLY A 81 7.67 8.75 6.01
C GLY A 81 8.82 8.88 5.00
N PRO A 82 9.38 7.77 4.49
CA PRO A 82 8.88 6.39 4.64
C PRO A 82 9.33 5.69 5.93
N CYS A 83 8.48 4.79 6.46
CA CYS A 83 8.78 3.92 7.60
C CYS A 83 9.05 2.47 7.14
N ASN A 84 9.28 1.55 8.08
CA ASN A 84 9.54 0.13 7.78
C ASN A 84 8.31 -0.81 7.83
N TYR A 85 7.08 -0.28 7.89
CA TYR A 85 5.84 -1.07 8.04
C TYR A 85 5.62 -2.10 6.91
N THR A 86 5.12 -3.28 7.27
CA THR A 86 4.70 -4.34 6.33
C THR A 86 3.44 -5.04 6.83
N SER A 87 2.63 -5.50 5.89
CA SER A 87 1.43 -6.32 6.13
C SER A 87 1.73 -7.67 6.77
N GLY A 88 2.97 -8.16 6.65
CA GLY A 88 3.41 -9.40 7.29
C GLY A 88 3.86 -9.24 8.75
N GLY A 89 3.73 -8.04 9.33
CA GLY A 89 4.13 -7.76 10.72
C GLY A 89 3.09 -8.21 11.77
N LEU A 90 3.43 -8.02 13.05
CA LEU A 90 2.57 -8.39 14.19
C LEU A 90 1.22 -7.65 14.20
N PHE A 91 1.20 -6.40 13.73
CA PHE A 91 0.01 -5.55 13.68
C PHE A 91 -0.44 -5.37 12.24
N ASN A 92 -1.66 -5.82 11.93
CA ASN A 92 -2.27 -5.59 10.63
C ASN A 92 -3.01 -4.24 10.63
N LEU A 93 -2.33 -3.19 10.18
CA LEU A 93 -2.88 -1.83 10.03
C LEU A 93 -3.58 -1.61 8.68
N ASN A 94 -3.66 -2.64 7.84
CA ASN A 94 -4.15 -2.49 6.48
C ASN A 94 -5.66 -2.21 6.46
N PRO A 95 -6.09 -1.18 5.73
CA PRO A 95 -7.50 -0.81 5.66
C PRO A 95 -8.29 -1.61 4.62
N VAL A 96 -7.63 -2.41 3.77
CA VAL A 96 -8.29 -3.17 2.71
C VAL A 96 -7.98 -4.65 2.84
N THR A 97 -9.02 -5.49 2.83
CA THR A 97 -8.91 -6.92 2.56
C THR A 97 -9.44 -7.22 1.17
N VAL A 98 -8.62 -7.85 0.35
CA VAL A 98 -9.00 -8.29 -0.99
C VAL A 98 -9.22 -9.81 -0.96
N VAL A 99 -10.34 -10.26 -1.53
CA VAL A 99 -10.76 -11.66 -1.59
C VAL A 99 -10.61 -12.20 -3.02
N ASP A 100 -9.86 -13.29 -3.18
CA ASP A 100 -9.61 -14.00 -4.44
C ASP A 100 -9.93 -15.49 -4.24
N GLY A 101 -11.20 -15.86 -4.45
CA GLY A 101 -11.74 -17.16 -4.05
C GLY A 101 -11.57 -17.40 -2.54
N ASP A 102 -10.88 -18.49 -2.18
CA ASP A 102 -10.58 -18.82 -0.78
C ASP A 102 -9.40 -18.02 -0.19
N ARG A 103 -8.68 -17.27 -1.03
CA ARG A 103 -7.53 -16.47 -0.59
C ARG A 103 -7.98 -15.10 -0.14
N ARG A 104 -7.34 -14.60 0.93
CA ARG A 104 -7.51 -13.24 1.43
C ARG A 104 -6.15 -12.60 1.58
N TYR A 105 -5.96 -11.41 1.03
CA TYR A 105 -4.74 -10.63 1.22
C TYR A 105 -5.07 -9.22 1.68
N SER A 106 -4.30 -8.77 2.66
CA SER A 106 -4.37 -7.39 3.15
C SER A 106 -3.61 -6.47 2.20
N SER A 107 -4.17 -5.28 2.00
CA SER A 107 -3.64 -4.25 1.10
C SER A 107 -3.73 -2.88 1.76
N PHE A 108 -2.78 -2.02 1.42
CA PHE A 108 -2.86 -0.59 1.65
C PHE A 108 -4.04 -0.03 0.85
N ALA A 109 -4.57 1.11 1.28
CA ALA A 109 -5.58 1.81 0.50
C ALA A 109 -4.94 2.42 -0.75
N PHE A 110 -5.69 2.46 -1.86
CA PHE A 110 -5.35 3.33 -2.98
C PHE A 110 -5.24 4.78 -2.51
N ASP A 111 -4.31 5.52 -3.09
CA ASP A 111 -4.19 6.95 -2.83
C ASP A 111 -5.29 7.73 -3.57
N LEU A 112 -6.31 8.19 -2.84
CA LEU A 112 -7.46 8.89 -3.43
C LEU A 112 -7.20 10.39 -3.66
N ASP A 113 -6.10 10.93 -3.13
CA ASP A 113 -5.69 12.33 -3.36
C ASP A 113 -5.06 12.52 -4.76
N ALA A 114 -5.00 11.45 -5.55
CA ALA A 114 -4.45 11.34 -6.89
C ALA A 114 -5.02 12.30 -7.97
N GLY A 115 -6.04 13.10 -7.65
CA GLY A 115 -6.70 14.04 -8.56
C GLY A 115 -6.88 15.46 -8.02
N LEU A 116 -6.23 15.81 -6.90
CA LEU A 116 -6.19 17.18 -6.36
C LEU A 116 -4.78 17.76 -6.59
N HIS A 117 -4.54 18.21 -7.82
CA HIS A 117 -3.43 19.10 -8.15
C HIS A 117 -4.00 20.39 -8.74
#